data_AF-A0A4R5MNZ4-F1
#
_entry.id   AF-A0A4R5MNZ4-F1
#
_cell.length_a   1.000
_cell.length_b   1.000
_cell.length_c   1.000
_cell.angle_alpha   90.00
_cell.angle_beta   90.00
_cell.angle_gamma   90.00
#
_symmetry.space_group_name_H-M   'P 1'
#
loop_
_entity.id
_entity.type
_entity.pdbx_description
1 polymer ?
#
loop_
_entity_poly.entity_id
_entity_poly.type
_entity_poly.pdbx_seq_one_letter_code
_entity_poly.pdbx_strand_id
1 'polypeptide(L)'
;MKKIFTLIVFLLISVFTRAETIASYISEHVDIAKELMHEYKMPASLILAIAIHESAAGNSKIAKHLNNHFGVKGSNSNTDIRSAYRDYASADESYNHFAEIMQTRSPFKGLFDKYDQFDYKGWARGIQRCGYAHSRTWASQVIAIVNKYELYKYDERPDDYEEPVYAPIVNHKKSAKRKSSHYYTVKSGDNLNKIADKKGTSAKAIMQKNGLKSIAIKPGQRLKF
;
A
#
# COMPACT_ATOMS: atom_id res chain seq x y z
N MET A 1 36.27 8.77 -24.34
CA MET A 1 35.22 9.40 -23.49
C MET A 1 34.01 9.66 -24.37
N LYS A 2 32.88 8.94 -24.22
CA LYS A 2 31.55 9.22 -24.84
C LYS A 2 30.60 8.00 -24.74
N LYS A 3 30.37 7.41 -23.56
CA LYS A 3 29.31 6.38 -23.35
C LYS A 3 28.73 6.35 -21.92
N ILE A 4 28.60 7.51 -21.26
CA ILE A 4 27.98 7.60 -19.91
C ILE A 4 26.76 8.56 -19.89
N PHE A 5 26.49 9.32 -20.95
CA PHE A 5 25.45 10.37 -20.93
C PHE A 5 24.02 9.89 -21.24
N THR A 6 23.81 8.63 -21.64
CA THR A 6 22.51 8.16 -22.14
C THR A 6 21.60 7.53 -21.07
N LEU A 7 22.13 7.16 -19.89
CA LEU A 7 21.34 6.55 -18.81
C LEU A 7 20.61 7.59 -17.94
N ILE A 8 21.16 8.80 -17.82
CA ILE A 8 20.57 9.89 -17.01
C ILE A 8 19.38 10.53 -17.74
N VAL A 9 19.42 10.61 -19.08
CA VAL A 9 18.36 11.22 -19.90
C VAL A 9 17.06 10.36 -19.90
N PHE A 10 17.16 9.04 -19.97
CA PHE A 10 15.97 8.16 -19.94
C PHE A 10 15.28 8.12 -18.55
N LEU A 11 16.06 8.20 -17.48
CA LEU A 11 15.52 8.26 -16.11
C LEU A 11 14.75 9.57 -15.88
N LEU A 12 15.29 10.70 -16.37
CA LEU A 12 14.65 12.02 -16.24
C LEU A 12 13.35 12.13 -17.06
N ILE A 13 13.29 11.58 -18.27
CA ILE A 13 12.08 11.60 -19.11
C ILE A 13 10.92 10.83 -18.45
N SER A 14 11.20 9.64 -17.87
CA SER A 14 10.17 8.82 -17.23
C SER A 14 9.56 9.42 -15.96
N VAL A 15 10.33 10.25 -15.25
CA VAL A 15 9.86 10.98 -14.07
C VAL A 15 9.00 12.18 -14.49
N PHE A 16 9.39 12.87 -15.57
CA PHE A 16 8.66 14.02 -16.11
C PHE A 16 7.26 13.62 -16.61
N THR A 17 7.15 12.53 -17.39
CA THR A 17 5.85 12.05 -17.89
C THR A 17 4.90 11.66 -16.75
N ARG A 18 5.41 11.03 -15.69
CA ARG A 18 4.59 10.65 -14.53
C ARG A 18 4.12 11.87 -13.73
N ALA A 19 4.96 12.89 -13.56
CA ALA A 19 4.57 14.12 -12.88
C ALA A 19 3.47 14.86 -13.65
N GLU A 20 3.63 15.01 -14.97
CA GLU A 20 2.62 15.61 -15.86
C GLU A 20 1.30 14.84 -15.82
N THR A 21 1.33 13.50 -15.83
CA THR A 21 0.10 12.69 -15.74
C THR A 21 -0.65 12.89 -14.43
N ILE A 22 0.06 13.13 -13.32
CA ILE A 22 -0.58 13.35 -12.02
C ILE A 22 -1.14 14.78 -11.92
N ALA A 23 -0.41 15.78 -12.43
CA ALA A 23 -0.92 17.15 -12.48
C ALA A 23 -2.20 17.24 -13.33
N SER A 24 -2.22 16.59 -14.49
CA SER A 24 -3.41 16.47 -15.34
C SER A 24 -4.57 15.80 -14.59
N TYR A 25 -4.30 14.67 -13.94
CA TYR A 25 -5.33 13.95 -13.17
C TYR A 25 -5.89 14.79 -12.02
N ILE A 26 -5.04 15.54 -11.31
CA ILE A 26 -5.49 16.46 -10.26
C ILE A 26 -6.38 17.54 -10.86
N SER A 27 -5.96 18.18 -11.96
CA SER A 27 -6.74 19.22 -12.63
C SER A 27 -8.09 18.72 -13.11
N GLU A 28 -8.18 17.47 -13.55
CA GLU A 28 -9.42 16.87 -14.05
C GLU A 28 -10.42 16.58 -12.93
N HIS A 29 -9.95 16.19 -11.73
CA HIS A 29 -10.83 15.67 -10.67
C HIS A 29 -10.87 16.55 -9.41
N VAL A 30 -10.17 17.69 -9.38
CA VAL A 30 -10.15 18.55 -8.19
C VAL A 30 -11.52 19.14 -7.89
N ASP A 31 -12.29 19.53 -8.91
CA ASP A 31 -13.60 20.16 -8.71
C ASP A 31 -14.60 19.19 -8.08
N ILE A 32 -14.73 17.96 -8.61
CA ILE A 32 -15.58 16.94 -8.00
C ILE A 32 -15.11 16.56 -6.59
N ALA A 33 -13.81 16.55 -6.32
CA ALA A 33 -13.31 16.29 -4.96
C ALA A 33 -13.67 17.40 -3.98
N LYS A 34 -13.68 18.66 -4.43
CA LYS A 34 -14.13 19.82 -3.62
C LYS A 34 -15.63 19.80 -3.41
N GLU A 35 -16.42 19.50 -4.44
CA GLU A 35 -17.88 19.33 -4.31
C GLU A 35 -18.23 18.28 -3.24
N LEU A 36 -17.60 17.11 -3.32
CA LEU A 36 -17.78 16.05 -2.34
C LEU A 36 -17.27 16.43 -0.95
N MET A 37 -16.21 17.23 -0.85
CA MET A 37 -15.77 17.77 0.43
C MET A 37 -16.84 18.65 1.06
N HIS A 38 -17.45 19.55 0.29
CA HIS A 38 -18.50 20.42 0.79
C HIS A 38 -19.75 19.65 1.21
N GLU A 39 -20.15 18.65 0.42
CA GLU A 39 -21.34 17.83 0.65
C GLU A 39 -21.15 16.85 1.82
N TYR A 40 -20.07 16.08 1.81
CA TYR A 40 -19.84 14.98 2.75
C TYR A 40 -18.98 15.37 3.96
N LYS A 41 -18.35 16.55 3.97
CA LYS A 41 -17.45 16.99 5.06
C LYS A 41 -16.23 16.07 5.23
N MET A 42 -15.64 15.66 4.10
CA MET A 42 -14.37 14.93 4.04
C MET A 42 -13.32 15.73 3.26
N PRO A 43 -12.03 15.72 3.61
CA PRO A 43 -11.04 16.55 2.93
C PRO A 43 -10.93 16.22 1.42
N ALA A 44 -10.99 17.24 0.55
CA ALA A 44 -10.78 17.06 -0.89
C ALA A 44 -9.42 16.43 -1.19
N SER A 45 -8.39 16.80 -0.42
CA SER A 45 -7.04 16.25 -0.49
C SER A 45 -7.00 14.75 -0.26
N LEU A 46 -7.80 14.25 0.68
CA LEU A 46 -7.92 12.83 0.98
C LEU A 46 -8.58 12.08 -0.17
N ILE A 47 -9.69 12.60 -0.69
CA ILE A 47 -10.45 11.99 -1.79
C ILE A 47 -9.55 11.85 -3.02
N LEU A 48 -8.87 12.94 -3.42
CA LEU A 48 -7.92 12.94 -4.53
C LEU A 48 -6.76 11.98 -4.30
N ALA A 49 -6.16 11.97 -3.11
CA ALA A 49 -5.00 11.13 -2.84
C ALA A 49 -5.35 9.63 -2.87
N ILE A 50 -6.53 9.24 -2.37
CA ILE A 50 -7.01 7.86 -2.46
C ILE A 50 -7.26 7.50 -3.93
N ALA A 51 -7.96 8.35 -4.68
CA ALA A 51 -8.23 8.11 -6.10
C ALA A 51 -6.94 7.95 -6.90
N ILE A 52 -5.95 8.82 -6.70
CA ILE A 52 -4.61 8.72 -7.31
C ILE A 52 -3.92 7.40 -6.92
N HIS A 53 -4.01 7.01 -5.65
CA HIS A 53 -3.38 5.79 -5.13
C HIS A 53 -3.97 4.52 -5.77
N GLU A 54 -5.30 4.40 -5.75
CA GLU A 54 -6.03 3.21 -6.19
C GLU A 54 -6.09 3.09 -7.72
N SER A 55 -6.24 4.21 -8.43
CA SER A 55 -6.33 4.24 -9.89
C SER A 55 -4.97 4.32 -10.60
N ALA A 56 -3.87 4.48 -9.85
CA ALA A 56 -2.57 4.88 -10.40
C ALA A 56 -2.68 6.18 -11.23
N ALA A 57 -3.40 7.18 -10.71
CA ALA A 57 -3.78 8.41 -11.42
C ALA A 57 -4.43 8.10 -12.78
N GLY A 58 -5.51 7.32 -12.76
CA GLY A 58 -6.30 6.93 -13.94
C GLY A 58 -5.62 5.91 -14.85
N ASN A 59 -4.38 5.50 -14.57
CA ASN A 59 -3.62 4.64 -15.48
C ASN A 59 -3.84 3.14 -15.28
N SER A 60 -4.48 2.73 -14.19
CA SER A 60 -4.77 1.31 -13.94
C SER A 60 -5.76 0.77 -14.98
N LYS A 61 -5.66 -0.53 -15.27
CA LYS A 61 -6.60 -1.21 -16.16
C LYS A 61 -8.04 -1.08 -15.65
N ILE A 62 -8.24 -1.08 -14.33
CA ILE A 62 -9.56 -0.95 -13.71
C ILE A 62 -10.13 0.45 -13.93
N ALA A 63 -9.34 1.51 -13.73
CA ALA A 63 -9.78 2.87 -13.99
C ALA A 63 -10.11 3.09 -15.48
N LYS A 64 -9.21 2.68 -16.39
CA LYS A 64 -9.37 2.91 -17.84
C LYS A 64 -10.58 2.22 -18.46
N HIS A 65 -10.92 1.03 -18.02
CA HIS A 65 -12.00 0.24 -18.62
C HIS A 65 -13.32 0.32 -17.86
N LEU A 66 -13.28 0.56 -16.55
CA LEU A 66 -14.46 0.51 -15.68
C LEU A 66 -14.79 1.85 -15.05
N ASN A 67 -14.02 2.91 -15.32
CA ASN A 67 -14.10 4.20 -14.64
C ASN A 67 -14.10 4.07 -13.11
N ASN A 68 -13.41 3.05 -12.57
CA ASN A 68 -13.40 2.76 -11.14
C ASN A 68 -12.09 3.24 -10.52
N HIS A 69 -12.13 4.42 -9.90
CA HIS A 69 -10.94 5.10 -9.39
C HIS A 69 -10.63 4.76 -7.92
N PHE A 70 -11.50 4.00 -7.26
CA PHE A 70 -11.42 3.70 -5.81
C PHE A 70 -11.37 2.20 -5.50
N GLY A 71 -11.20 1.34 -6.52
CA GLY A 71 -11.11 -0.10 -6.33
C GLY A 71 -12.37 -0.74 -5.71
N VAL A 72 -13.54 -0.13 -5.88
CA VAL A 72 -14.79 -0.63 -5.30
C VAL A 72 -15.19 -1.93 -5.99
N LYS A 73 -15.45 -2.97 -5.22
CA LYS A 73 -15.94 -4.27 -5.73
C LYS A 73 -17.45 -4.26 -5.89
N GLY A 74 -17.97 -4.98 -6.88
CA GLY A 74 -19.41 -5.07 -7.10
C GLY A 74 -19.78 -5.59 -8.50
N SER A 75 -21.03 -5.35 -8.89
CA SER A 75 -21.55 -5.68 -10.21
C SER A 75 -20.70 -5.08 -11.31
N ASN A 76 -20.38 -5.89 -12.31
CA ASN A 76 -19.59 -5.51 -13.47
C ASN A 76 -20.35 -5.96 -14.73
N SER A 77 -20.79 -5.01 -15.55
CA SER A 77 -21.48 -5.27 -16.83
C SER A 77 -20.58 -5.11 -18.06
N ASN A 78 -19.32 -4.71 -17.86
CA ASN A 78 -18.37 -4.42 -18.93
C ASN A 78 -17.99 -5.69 -19.73
N THR A 79 -17.91 -5.56 -21.05
CA THR A 79 -17.58 -6.67 -21.95
C THR A 79 -16.08 -6.82 -22.24
N ASP A 80 -15.30 -5.75 -22.07
CA ASP A 80 -13.89 -5.71 -22.44
C ASP A 80 -12.99 -6.36 -21.39
N ILE A 81 -13.33 -6.19 -20.10
CA ILE A 81 -12.56 -6.79 -19.01
C ILE A 81 -13.48 -7.48 -18.00
N ARG A 82 -13.12 -8.71 -17.61
CA ARG A 82 -13.77 -9.44 -16.52
C ARG A 82 -12.99 -9.24 -15.23
N SER A 83 -13.65 -8.73 -14.18
CA SER A 83 -13.04 -8.53 -12.86
C SER A 83 -14.09 -8.55 -11.75
N ALA A 84 -13.65 -8.55 -10.49
CA ALA A 84 -14.53 -8.38 -9.33
C ALA A 84 -14.85 -6.91 -9.01
N TYR A 85 -14.30 -5.97 -9.78
CA TYR A 85 -14.46 -4.53 -9.58
C TYR A 85 -15.70 -4.03 -10.32
N ARG A 86 -16.42 -3.11 -9.68
CA ARG A 86 -17.61 -2.46 -10.23
C ARG A 86 -17.25 -1.59 -11.42
N ASP A 87 -18.14 -1.51 -12.42
CA ASP A 87 -18.12 -0.52 -13.50
C ASP A 87 -19.00 0.70 -13.21
N TYR A 88 -18.58 1.83 -13.77
CA TYR A 88 -19.23 3.14 -13.66
C TYR A 88 -19.31 3.81 -15.02
N ALA A 89 -20.33 4.65 -15.24
CA ALA A 89 -20.47 5.39 -16.50
C ALA A 89 -19.38 6.46 -16.66
N SER A 90 -18.89 7.03 -15.55
CA SER A 90 -17.82 8.04 -15.53
C SER A 90 -16.95 7.92 -14.29
N ALA A 91 -15.80 8.59 -14.30
CA ALA A 91 -14.96 8.71 -13.12
C ALA A 91 -15.75 9.35 -11.97
N ASP A 92 -16.49 10.43 -12.23
CA ASP A 92 -17.29 11.17 -11.25
C ASP A 92 -18.33 10.29 -10.54
N GLU A 93 -18.96 9.35 -11.23
CA GLU A 93 -19.85 8.37 -10.58
C GLU A 93 -19.10 7.50 -9.56
N SER A 94 -17.85 7.14 -9.85
CA SER A 94 -17.02 6.39 -8.90
C SER A 94 -16.60 7.23 -7.70
N TYR A 95 -16.38 8.54 -7.88
CA TYR A 95 -16.14 9.51 -6.81
C TYR A 95 -17.35 9.66 -5.90
N ASN A 96 -18.53 9.88 -6.48
CA ASN A 96 -19.80 9.98 -5.75
C ASN A 96 -20.08 8.70 -4.94
N HIS A 97 -19.97 7.52 -5.57
CA HIS A 97 -20.22 6.26 -4.87
C HIS A 97 -19.18 5.98 -3.77
N PHE A 98 -17.92 6.42 -3.94
CA PHE A 98 -16.93 6.35 -2.86
C PHE A 98 -17.35 7.19 -1.65
N ALA A 99 -17.79 8.43 -1.86
CA ALA A 99 -18.24 9.30 -0.78
C ALA A 99 -19.48 8.74 -0.07
N GLU A 100 -20.45 8.21 -0.84
CA GLU A 100 -21.62 7.51 -0.30
C GLU A 100 -21.21 6.30 0.57
N ILE A 101 -20.25 5.48 0.11
CA ILE A 101 -19.73 4.34 0.89
C ILE A 101 -19.16 4.81 2.23
N MET A 102 -18.39 5.91 2.24
CA MET A 102 -17.81 6.44 3.47
C MET A 102 -18.91 6.86 4.45
N GLN A 103 -19.92 7.59 3.99
CA GLN A 103 -20.98 8.11 4.86
C GLN A 103 -21.95 7.02 5.34
N THR A 104 -22.31 6.07 4.47
CA THR A 104 -23.41 5.13 4.73
C THR A 104 -22.98 3.81 5.37
N ARG A 105 -21.75 3.34 5.13
CA ARG A 105 -21.32 2.00 5.57
C ARG A 105 -20.84 2.02 7.02
N SER A 106 -21.36 1.06 7.80
CA SER A 106 -21.10 0.93 9.24
C SER A 106 -19.61 1.01 9.66
N PRO A 107 -18.65 0.41 8.92
CA PRO A 107 -17.23 0.54 9.29
C PRO A 107 -16.69 1.98 9.23
N PHE A 108 -17.23 2.83 8.35
CA PHE A 108 -16.68 4.15 8.04
C PHE A 108 -17.49 5.31 8.65
N LYS A 109 -18.79 5.13 8.90
CA LYS A 109 -19.66 6.21 9.39
C LYS A 109 -19.14 6.91 10.66
N GLY A 110 -18.52 6.17 11.58
CA GLY A 110 -17.97 6.74 12.81
C GLY A 110 -16.72 7.60 12.62
N LEU A 111 -16.20 7.70 11.41
CA LEU A 111 -15.11 8.62 11.08
C LEU A 111 -15.58 10.07 11.03
N PHE A 112 -16.82 10.31 10.60
CA PHE A 112 -17.41 11.64 10.47
C PHE A 112 -17.63 12.31 11.84
N ASP A 113 -17.90 11.52 12.88
CA ASP A 113 -17.99 12.02 14.26
C ASP A 113 -16.61 12.25 14.90
N LYS A 114 -15.57 11.65 14.33
CA LYS A 114 -14.24 11.54 14.96
C LYS A 114 -13.24 12.55 14.43
N TYR A 115 -13.33 12.90 13.16
CA TYR A 115 -12.34 13.71 12.48
C TYR A 115 -13.00 14.93 11.88
N ASP A 116 -12.32 16.06 12.05
CA ASP A 116 -12.67 17.30 11.38
C ASP A 116 -12.51 17.15 9.85
N GLN A 117 -13.27 17.97 9.10
CA GLN A 117 -13.33 17.92 7.63
C GLN A 117 -11.99 18.26 6.95
N PHE A 118 -11.02 18.84 7.67
CA PHE A 118 -9.70 19.20 7.12
C PHE A 118 -8.59 18.18 7.47
N ASP A 119 -8.87 17.22 8.36
CA ASP A 119 -7.88 16.31 8.96
C ASP A 119 -7.61 15.06 8.10
N TYR A 120 -7.03 15.25 6.92
CA TYR A 120 -6.68 14.16 6.00
C TYR A 120 -5.80 13.06 6.64
N LYS A 121 -4.97 13.41 7.63
CA LYS A 121 -4.12 12.46 8.35
C LYS A 121 -4.94 11.55 9.27
N GLY A 122 -5.89 12.10 10.00
CA GLY A 122 -6.83 11.37 10.85
C GLY A 122 -7.69 10.45 10.01
N TRP A 123 -8.30 11.00 8.96
CA TRP A 123 -9.13 10.28 8.01
C TRP A 123 -8.41 9.10 7.36
N ALA A 124 -7.23 9.31 6.74
CA ALA A 124 -6.48 8.22 6.09
C ALA A 124 -6.15 7.09 7.08
N ARG A 125 -5.74 7.41 8.31
CA ARG A 125 -5.50 6.38 9.33
C ARG A 125 -6.79 5.70 9.80
N GLY A 126 -7.88 6.45 9.87
CA GLY A 126 -9.21 5.94 10.18
C GLY A 126 -9.68 4.91 9.17
N ILE A 127 -9.72 5.30 7.90
CA ILE A 127 -10.13 4.45 6.77
C ILE A 127 -9.31 3.15 6.73
N GLN A 128 -8.00 3.22 6.96
CA GLN A 128 -7.16 2.02 7.05
C GLN A 128 -7.59 1.10 8.20
N ARG A 129 -7.81 1.65 9.41
CA ARG A 129 -8.23 0.86 10.58
C ARG A 129 -9.62 0.25 10.41
N CYS A 130 -10.49 0.89 9.63
CA CYS A 130 -11.81 0.39 9.29
C CYS A 130 -11.80 -0.68 8.19
N GLY A 131 -10.62 -1.02 7.65
CA GLY A 131 -10.42 -2.18 6.78
C GLY A 131 -10.60 -1.93 5.29
N TYR A 132 -10.54 -0.67 4.83
CA TYR A 132 -10.63 -0.34 3.39
C TYR A 132 -9.52 -1.03 2.57
N ALA A 133 -8.29 -1.07 3.12
CA ALA A 133 -7.16 -1.73 2.49
C ALA A 133 -6.43 -2.66 3.47
N HIS A 134 -5.94 -3.81 2.98
CA HIS A 134 -5.14 -4.75 3.78
C HIS A 134 -3.70 -4.26 4.04
N SER A 135 -3.20 -3.32 3.22
CA SER A 135 -1.83 -2.83 3.33
C SER A 135 -1.63 -2.04 4.64
N ARG A 136 -0.57 -2.41 5.39
CA ARG A 136 -0.20 -1.72 6.62
C ARG A 136 0.34 -0.30 6.39
N THR A 137 0.75 0.01 5.17
CA THR A 137 1.33 1.29 4.77
C THR A 137 0.38 2.15 3.94
N TRP A 138 -0.86 1.70 3.74
CA TRP A 138 -1.82 2.38 2.87
C TRP A 138 -2.03 3.85 3.29
N ALA A 139 -2.33 4.09 4.55
CA ALA A 139 -2.54 5.43 5.09
C ALA A 139 -1.29 6.31 4.92
N SER A 140 -0.10 5.75 5.17
CA SER A 140 1.14 6.52 4.96
C SER A 140 1.41 6.83 3.50
N GLN A 141 0.99 5.96 2.57
CA GLN A 141 1.12 6.18 1.13
C GLN A 141 0.14 7.26 0.66
N VAL A 142 -1.10 7.24 1.15
CA VAL A 142 -2.10 8.29 0.90
C VAL A 142 -1.63 9.64 1.45
N ILE A 143 -1.19 9.69 2.71
CA ILE A 143 -0.63 10.91 3.34
C ILE A 143 0.59 11.42 2.55
N ALA A 144 1.46 10.51 2.07
CA ALA A 144 2.60 10.90 1.25
C ALA A 144 2.18 11.51 -0.09
N ILE A 145 1.09 11.03 -0.71
CA ILE A 145 0.52 11.63 -1.93
C ILE A 145 -0.01 13.03 -1.64
N VAL A 146 -0.80 13.20 -0.57
CA VAL A 146 -1.30 14.52 -0.15
C VAL A 146 -0.17 15.53 0.01
N ASN A 147 0.88 15.15 0.75
CA ASN A 147 2.02 16.03 0.99
C ASN A 147 2.83 16.30 -0.28
N LYS A 148 3.10 15.27 -1.08
CA LYS A 148 3.95 15.38 -2.27
C LYS A 148 3.38 16.33 -3.31
N TYR A 149 2.06 16.32 -3.49
CA TYR A 149 1.37 17.16 -4.47
C TYR A 149 0.62 18.33 -3.81
N GLU A 150 0.90 18.60 -2.54
CA GLU A 150 0.30 19.68 -1.76
C GLU A 150 -1.24 19.75 -1.86
N LEU A 151 -1.90 18.59 -1.94
CA LEU A 151 -3.34 18.50 -2.19
C LEU A 151 -4.17 19.14 -1.08
N TYR A 152 -3.59 19.30 0.12
CA TYR A 152 -4.21 20.00 1.24
C TYR A 152 -4.58 21.46 0.93
N LYS A 153 -3.99 22.07 -0.11
CA LYS A 153 -4.37 23.41 -0.59
C LYS A 153 -5.81 23.45 -1.12
N TYR A 154 -6.39 22.31 -1.49
CA TYR A 154 -7.78 22.20 -1.95
C TYR A 154 -8.78 21.95 -0.81
N ASP A 155 -8.30 21.79 0.43
CA ASP A 155 -9.17 21.55 1.58
C ASP A 155 -9.85 22.84 2.09
N GLU A 156 -9.55 24.01 1.51
CA GLU A 156 -10.14 25.31 1.89
C GLU A 156 -10.09 25.59 3.41
N ARG A 157 -8.93 25.32 4.00
CA ARG A 157 -8.73 25.45 5.44
C ARG A 157 -8.74 26.93 5.85
N PRO A 158 -9.32 27.26 7.03
CA PRO A 158 -9.14 28.57 7.65
C PRO A 158 -7.66 28.90 7.86
N ASP A 159 -7.33 30.19 7.83
CA ASP A 159 -5.94 30.68 8.03
C ASP A 159 -5.37 30.31 9.42
N ASP A 160 -6.24 30.14 10.42
CA ASP A 160 -5.90 29.76 11.79
C ASP A 160 -6.00 28.24 12.05
N TYR A 161 -6.12 27.42 11.00
CA TYR A 161 -6.21 25.97 11.15
C TYR A 161 -4.92 25.38 11.72
N GLU A 162 -5.00 24.80 12.91
CA GLU A 162 -3.92 24.04 13.52
C GLU A 162 -4.02 22.54 13.20
N GLU A 163 -2.95 22.00 12.63
CA GLU A 163 -2.85 20.56 12.34
C GLU A 163 -2.89 19.73 13.62
N PRO A 164 -3.76 18.70 13.72
CA PRO A 164 -3.80 17.83 14.89
C PRO A 164 -2.45 17.15 15.13
N VAL A 165 -1.98 17.18 16.38
CA VAL A 165 -0.71 16.58 16.78
C VAL A 165 -0.87 15.06 16.86
N TYR A 166 -0.41 14.39 15.82
CA TYR A 166 -0.33 12.93 15.80
C TYR A 166 1.00 12.46 16.37
N ALA A 167 0.96 11.50 17.30
CA ALA A 167 2.16 10.78 17.68
C ALA A 167 2.85 10.24 16.40
N PRO A 168 4.16 10.49 16.22
CA PRO A 168 4.87 10.03 15.04
C PRO A 168 4.65 8.53 14.91
N ILE A 169 4.36 8.08 13.69
CA ILE A 169 4.28 6.66 13.40
C ILE A 169 5.70 6.13 13.62
N VAL A 170 5.97 5.63 14.83
CA VAL A 170 7.19 4.89 15.08
C VAL A 170 7.04 3.65 14.23
N ASN A 171 7.61 3.71 13.02
CA ASN A 171 7.92 2.53 12.26
C ASN A 171 8.92 1.77 13.12
N HIS A 172 8.40 0.97 14.05
CA HIS A 172 9.02 -0.28 14.39
C HIS A 172 9.07 -1.05 13.06
N LYS A 173 10.07 -0.73 12.23
CA LYS A 173 10.82 -1.78 11.59
C LYS A 173 11.13 -2.70 12.76
N LYS A 174 10.28 -3.72 12.97
CA LYS A 174 10.77 -4.99 13.45
C LYS A 174 11.88 -5.28 12.46
N SER A 175 13.09 -4.86 12.82
CA SER A 175 14.27 -5.57 12.39
C SER A 175 13.92 -6.99 12.78
N ALA A 176 13.45 -7.75 11.80
CA ALA A 176 13.37 -9.18 11.97
C ALA A 176 14.81 -9.52 12.33
N LYS A 177 15.07 -9.73 13.63
CA LYS A 177 16.36 -10.18 14.13
C LYS A 177 16.58 -11.43 13.31
N ARG A 178 17.40 -11.35 12.26
CA ARG A 178 17.68 -12.49 11.39
C ARG A 178 18.18 -13.52 12.38
N LYS A 179 17.37 -14.55 12.68
CA LYS A 179 17.88 -15.69 13.41
C LYS A 179 19.04 -16.15 12.57
N SER A 180 20.27 -15.89 13.01
CA SER A 180 21.45 -16.39 12.36
C SER A 180 21.30 -17.90 12.43
N SER A 181 20.88 -18.50 11.32
CA SER A 181 20.77 -19.94 11.20
C SER A 181 22.19 -20.45 11.39
N HIS A 182 22.47 -21.07 12.53
CA HIS A 182 23.75 -21.68 12.79
C HIS A 182 23.83 -22.92 11.90
N TYR A 183 24.87 -22.99 11.07
CA TYR A 183 25.10 -24.15 10.23
C TYR A 183 26.19 -25.03 10.86
N TYR A 184 26.05 -26.33 10.71
CA TYR A 184 27.13 -27.28 10.90
C TYR A 184 27.50 -27.89 9.55
N THR A 185 28.78 -27.88 9.21
CA THR A 185 29.31 -28.59 8.05
C THR A 185 29.69 -30.00 8.47
N VAL A 186 29.03 -31.00 7.89
CA VAL A 186 29.27 -32.42 8.14
C VAL A 186 30.72 -32.75 7.84
N LYS A 187 31.42 -33.41 8.76
CA LYS A 187 32.81 -33.85 8.61
C LYS A 187 32.86 -35.34 8.27
N SER A 188 34.01 -35.80 7.78
CA SER A 188 34.23 -37.24 7.59
C SER A 188 34.07 -37.98 8.92
N GLY A 189 33.27 -39.06 8.93
CA GLY A 189 32.96 -39.84 10.13
C GLY A 189 31.74 -39.37 10.95
N ASP A 190 31.12 -38.26 10.57
CA ASP A 190 29.87 -37.81 11.20
C ASP A 190 28.67 -38.66 10.78
N ASN A 191 27.70 -38.77 11.68
CA ASN A 191 26.35 -39.22 11.36
C ASN A 191 25.33 -38.30 12.05
N LEU A 192 24.07 -38.37 11.63
CA LEU A 192 23.06 -37.40 12.05
C LEU A 192 22.77 -37.45 13.56
N ASN A 193 22.84 -38.63 14.18
CA ASN A 193 22.67 -38.79 15.63
C ASN A 193 23.81 -38.14 16.40
N LYS A 194 25.08 -38.41 16.03
CA LYS A 194 26.26 -37.80 16.67
C LYS A 194 26.23 -36.28 16.58
N ILE A 195 25.81 -35.73 15.44
CA ILE A 195 25.68 -34.28 15.27
C ILE A 195 24.54 -33.74 16.14
N ALA A 196 23.42 -34.46 16.23
CA ALA A 196 22.29 -34.07 17.05
C ALA A 196 22.64 -34.00 18.53
N ASP A 197 23.31 -35.02 19.06
CA ASP A 197 23.78 -35.05 20.45
C ASP A 197 24.72 -33.88 20.74
N LYS A 198 25.70 -33.64 19.85
CA LYS A 198 26.64 -32.52 19.95
C LYS A 198 25.96 -31.15 19.91
N LYS A 199 24.79 -31.05 19.28
CA LYS A 199 24.03 -29.80 19.11
C LYS A 199 22.83 -29.70 20.05
N GLY A 200 22.67 -30.64 20.98
CA GLY A 200 21.55 -30.65 21.93
C GLY A 200 20.19 -30.75 21.24
N THR A 201 20.09 -31.50 20.15
CA THR A 201 18.85 -31.70 19.38
C THR A 201 18.67 -33.17 19.02
N SER A 202 17.65 -33.50 18.23
CA SER A 202 17.44 -34.87 17.71
C SER A 202 17.71 -34.93 16.20
N ALA A 203 18.11 -36.11 15.72
CA ALA A 203 18.28 -36.32 14.28
C ALA A 203 17.00 -35.98 13.51
N LYS A 204 15.83 -36.34 14.05
CA LYS A 204 14.52 -35.99 13.48
C LYS A 204 14.31 -34.48 13.36
N ALA A 205 14.68 -33.70 14.38
CA ALA A 205 14.57 -32.25 14.32
C ALA A 205 15.50 -31.63 13.27
N ILE A 206 16.74 -32.16 13.14
CA ILE A 206 17.66 -31.74 12.08
C ILE A 206 17.08 -32.09 10.70
N MET A 207 16.52 -33.30 10.53
CA MET A 207 15.92 -33.73 9.27
C MET A 207 14.77 -32.80 8.86
N GLN A 208 13.83 -32.55 9.76
CA GLN A 208 12.69 -31.66 9.52
C GLN A 208 13.16 -30.26 9.15
N LYS A 209 14.14 -29.72 9.87
CA LYS A 209 14.68 -28.37 9.64
C LYS A 209 15.44 -28.23 8.31
N ASN A 210 15.94 -29.33 7.77
CA ASN A 210 16.75 -29.37 6.56
C ASN A 210 16.05 -30.06 5.37
N GLY A 211 14.79 -30.49 5.52
CA GLY A 211 14.05 -31.20 4.49
C GLY A 211 14.66 -32.56 4.11
N LEU A 212 15.37 -33.21 5.04
CA LEU A 212 16.00 -34.52 4.78
C LEU A 212 14.94 -35.62 4.87
N LYS A 213 14.91 -36.49 3.86
CA LYS A 213 14.00 -37.66 3.81
C LYS A 213 14.58 -38.90 4.50
N SER A 214 15.88 -38.88 4.80
CA SER A 214 16.59 -39.97 5.49
C SER A 214 17.75 -39.43 6.35
N ILE A 215 18.36 -40.30 7.15
CA ILE A 215 19.50 -39.98 8.02
C ILE A 215 20.84 -39.86 7.27
N ALA A 216 20.85 -40.15 5.96
CA ALA A 216 22.06 -40.13 5.15
C ALA A 216 22.54 -38.68 4.94
N ILE A 217 23.80 -38.43 5.29
CA ILE A 217 24.46 -37.13 5.14
C ILE A 217 25.85 -37.33 4.53
N LYS A 218 26.34 -36.34 3.79
CA LYS A 218 27.66 -36.38 3.15
C LYS A 218 28.63 -35.39 3.79
N PRO A 219 29.93 -35.70 3.91
CA PRO A 219 30.94 -34.71 4.28
C PRO A 219 30.83 -33.46 3.39
N GLY A 220 30.92 -32.28 4.00
CA GLY A 220 30.71 -30.98 3.34
C GLY A 220 29.27 -30.47 3.33
N GLN A 221 28.28 -31.30 3.64
CA GLN A 221 26.88 -30.88 3.70
C GLN A 221 26.63 -29.89 4.85
N ARG A 222 25.89 -28.81 4.59
CA ARG A 222 25.54 -27.79 5.60
C ARG A 222 24.16 -28.06 6.18
N LEU A 223 24.10 -28.31 7.47
CA LEU A 223 22.87 -28.56 8.22
C LEU A 223 22.51 -27.33 9.05
N LYS A 224 21.26 -26.86 8.96
CA LYS A 224 20.65 -25.80 9.75
C LYS A 224 20.27 -26.33 11.14
N PHE A 225 20.66 -25.58 12.19
CA PHE A 225 20.30 -25.80 13.59
C PHE A 225 19.44 -24.69 14.16
#